data_AF-A0A0L1KWZ8-F1
#
_entry.id   AF-A0A0L1KWZ8-F1
#
_cell.length_a   1.000
_cell.length_b   1.000
_cell.length_c   1.000
_cell.angle_alpha   90.00
_cell.angle_beta   90.00
_cell.angle_gamma   90.00
#
_symmetry.space_group_name_H-M   'P 1'
#
loop_
_entity.id
_entity.type
_entity.pdbx_description
1 polymer ?
#
loop_
_entity_poly.entity_id
_entity_poly.type
_entity_poly.pdbx_seq_one_letter_code
_entity_poly.pdbx_strand_id
1 'polypeptide(L)'
;MLSQQDLMELFIFGLNEPEKICGSRDDPVNVCEWEGITCNDDGEVERFLWVSKKEDGTGTLGFEFLPWSMKAVWMFLNALSGTIQLADLPEKVEKLSLSCNQLTGSLDLDGLPVTVRELDLSKNKFTANPTKGHLSVVGWTSTPVLGEAKNLFKPLVMFLSWRRPY
;
A
#
# COMPACT_ATOMS: atom_id res chain seq x y z
N MET A 1 22.22 6.73 10.96
CA MET A 1 21.34 6.18 9.91
C MET A 1 20.83 4.86 10.46
N LEU A 2 19.52 4.63 10.48
CA LEU A 2 18.96 3.38 11.00
C LEU A 2 19.34 2.21 10.08
N SER A 3 19.51 1.02 10.64
CA SER A 3 19.74 -0.19 9.85
C SER A 3 18.44 -0.63 9.16
N GLN A 4 18.54 -1.52 8.16
CA GLN A 4 17.33 -2.09 7.55
C GLN A 4 16.50 -2.91 8.53
N GLN A 5 17.15 -3.55 9.51
CA GLN A 5 16.50 -4.21 10.63
C GLN A 5 15.61 -3.22 11.39
N ASP A 6 16.20 -2.14 11.90
CA ASP A 6 15.47 -1.14 12.71
C ASP A 6 14.31 -0.52 11.92
N LEU A 7 14.54 -0.21 10.63
CA LEU A 7 13.52 0.31 9.74
C LEU A 7 12.34 -0.66 9.59
N MET A 8 12.63 -1.93 9.32
CA MET A 8 11.58 -2.93 9.20
C MET A 8 10.86 -3.19 10.53
N GLU A 9 11.55 -3.16 11.66
CA GLU A 9 10.94 -3.26 13.00
C GLU A 9 9.95 -2.11 13.26
N LEU A 10 10.33 -0.88 12.90
CA LEU A 10 9.45 0.29 12.98
C LEU A 10 8.27 0.18 12.01
N PHE A 11 8.50 -0.34 10.80
CA PHE A 11 7.43 -0.55 9.82
C PHE A 11 6.38 -1.55 10.32
N ILE A 12 6.81 -2.72 10.80
CA ILE A 12 5.88 -3.75 11.28
C ILE A 12 5.26 -3.38 12.63
N PHE A 13 5.82 -2.45 13.39
CA PHE A 13 5.24 -1.99 14.65
C PHE A 13 3.81 -1.44 14.49
N GLY A 14 3.49 -0.90 13.32
CA GLY A 14 2.13 -0.45 12.99
C GLY A 14 1.14 -1.59 12.70
N LEU A 15 1.60 -2.83 12.53
CA LEU A 15 0.80 -4.01 12.22
C LEU A 15 0.36 -4.72 13.50
N ASN A 16 -0.72 -5.50 13.42
CA ASN A 16 -1.16 -6.34 14.51
C ASN A 16 -0.26 -7.57 14.66
N GLU A 17 0.05 -7.91 15.92
CA GLU A 17 0.90 -9.04 16.29
C GLU A 17 2.21 -9.12 15.49
N PRO A 18 3.05 -8.07 15.49
CA PRO A 18 4.30 -8.02 14.74
C PRO A 18 5.28 -9.14 15.10
N GLU A 19 5.19 -9.69 16.30
CA GLU A 19 5.91 -10.89 16.74
C GLU A 19 5.63 -12.14 15.89
N LYS A 20 4.47 -12.22 15.21
CA LYS A 20 4.22 -13.28 14.21
C LYS A 20 5.05 -13.11 12.94
N ILE A 21 5.60 -11.92 12.71
CA ILE A 21 6.40 -11.58 11.53
C ILE A 21 7.90 -11.70 11.87
N CYS A 22 8.34 -11.04 12.94
CA CYS A 22 9.75 -10.95 13.31
C CYS A 22 10.19 -11.94 14.39
N GLY A 23 9.27 -12.73 14.96
CA GLY A 23 9.56 -13.61 16.09
C GLY A 23 9.67 -12.85 17.41
N SER A 24 10.61 -13.27 18.26
CA SER A 24 10.81 -12.66 19.58
C SER A 24 11.38 -11.24 19.45
N ARG A 25 10.78 -10.28 20.15
CA ARG A 25 11.32 -8.91 20.26
C ARG A 25 12.52 -8.80 21.20
N ASP A 26 12.64 -9.72 22.16
CA ASP A 26 13.75 -9.71 23.13
C ASP A 26 15.04 -10.31 22.53
N ASP A 27 14.90 -11.06 21.43
CA ASP A 27 16.00 -11.67 20.67
C ASP A 27 15.64 -11.65 19.18
N PRO A 28 15.70 -10.47 18.52
CA PRO A 28 15.25 -10.32 17.16
C PRO A 28 16.15 -11.10 16.20
N VAL A 29 15.56 -12.05 15.49
CA VAL A 29 16.26 -12.72 14.40
C VAL A 29 16.50 -11.76 13.24
N ASN A 30 17.46 -12.09 12.39
CA ASN A 30 17.80 -11.31 11.21
C ASN A 30 16.56 -11.06 10.35
N VAL A 31 16.37 -9.82 9.88
CA VAL A 31 15.22 -9.41 9.05
C VAL A 31 15.02 -10.29 7.81
N CYS A 32 16.08 -10.85 7.24
CA CYS A 32 16.01 -11.75 6.10
C CYS A 32 15.44 -13.14 6.45
N GLU A 33 15.31 -13.48 7.73
CA GLU A 33 14.68 -14.71 8.22
C GLU A 33 13.20 -14.52 8.58
N TRP A 34 12.70 -13.28 8.56
CA TRP A 34 11.31 -12.98 8.91
C TRP A 34 10.32 -13.56 7.90
N GLU A 35 9.13 -13.91 8.39
CA GLU A 35 8.08 -14.45 7.52
C GLU A 35 7.67 -13.38 6.49
N GLY A 36 7.78 -13.74 5.20
CA GLY A 36 7.37 -12.88 4.09
C GLY A 36 8.39 -11.83 3.67
N ILE A 37 9.58 -11.77 4.29
CA ILE A 37 10.70 -10.96 3.81
C ILE A 37 11.50 -11.74 2.76
N THR A 38 11.99 -11.03 1.75
CA THR A 38 13.00 -11.54 0.83
C THR A 38 14.11 -10.52 0.71
N CYS A 39 15.35 -10.97 0.96
CA CYS A 39 16.55 -10.18 0.76
C CYS A 39 17.24 -10.53 -0.56
N ASN A 40 18.01 -9.58 -1.11
CA ASN A 40 18.87 -9.80 -2.28
C ASN A 40 20.20 -10.47 -1.90
N ASP A 41 21.08 -10.69 -2.89
CA ASP A 41 22.39 -11.33 -2.70
C ASP A 41 23.32 -10.53 -1.76
N ASP A 42 23.07 -9.24 -1.58
CA ASP A 42 23.81 -8.35 -0.68
C ASP A 42 23.24 -8.35 0.76
N GLY A 43 22.18 -9.14 1.02
CA GLY A 43 21.49 -9.19 2.31
C GLY A 43 20.58 -7.99 2.60
N GLU A 44 20.22 -7.21 1.57
CA GLU A 44 19.30 -6.08 1.70
C GLU A 44 17.85 -6.51 1.44
N VAL A 45 16.91 -6.00 2.23
CA VAL A 45 15.47 -6.26 2.11
C VAL A 45 14.96 -5.71 0.78
N GLU A 46 14.45 -6.60 -0.07
CA GLU A 46 13.96 -6.25 -1.41
C GLU A 46 12.44 -6.39 -1.52
N ARG A 47 11.82 -7.32 -0.77
CA ARG A 47 10.38 -7.60 -0.87
C ARG A 47 9.77 -7.89 0.49
N PHE A 48 8.52 -7.47 0.64
CA PHE A 48 7.69 -7.82 1.78
C PHE A 48 6.31 -8.33 1.32
N LEU A 49 5.95 -9.53 1.78
CA LEU A 49 4.68 -10.21 1.52
C LEU A 49 3.93 -10.44 2.82
N TRP A 50 2.76 -9.81 2.96
CA TRP A 50 1.91 -9.95 4.14
C TRP A 50 0.44 -9.98 3.72
N VAL A 51 0.00 -11.11 3.17
CA VAL A 51 -1.29 -11.24 2.45
C VAL A 51 -2.24 -12.16 3.21
N SER A 52 -3.54 -11.83 3.23
CA SER A 52 -4.61 -12.70 3.73
C SER A 52 -4.39 -13.21 5.17
N LYS A 53 -4.05 -12.30 6.08
CA LYS A 53 -3.69 -12.62 7.47
C LYS A 53 -4.89 -12.77 8.43
N LYS A 54 -6.12 -12.84 7.90
CA LYS A 54 -7.37 -13.02 8.69
C LYS A 54 -7.50 -11.98 9.80
N GLU A 55 -7.76 -12.38 11.05
CA GLU A 55 -7.84 -11.48 12.21
C GLU A 55 -6.56 -10.69 12.46
N ASP A 56 -5.40 -11.24 12.07
CA ASP A 56 -4.10 -10.58 12.26
C ASP A 56 -3.81 -9.51 11.19
N GLY A 57 -4.61 -9.46 10.13
CA GLY A 57 -4.44 -8.54 9.01
C GLY A 57 -4.83 -7.09 9.32
N THR A 58 -4.66 -6.61 10.54
CA THR A 58 -5.03 -5.24 10.95
C THR A 58 -3.79 -4.40 11.24
N GLY A 59 -3.95 -3.08 11.29
CA GLY A 59 -2.86 -2.14 11.54
C GLY A 59 -2.88 -0.92 10.62
N THR A 60 -1.77 -0.19 10.65
CA THR A 60 -1.49 1.04 9.89
C THR A 60 -0.13 0.95 9.21
N LEU A 61 0.08 1.74 8.15
CA LEU A 61 1.29 1.72 7.34
C LEU A 61 2.02 3.06 7.43
N GLY A 62 3.32 3.03 7.74
CA GLY A 62 4.23 4.17 7.63
C GLY A 62 5.34 3.88 6.62
N PHE A 63 5.20 4.35 5.37
CA PHE A 63 6.16 4.05 4.30
C PHE A 63 7.53 4.70 4.51
N GLU A 64 7.62 5.72 5.36
CA GLU A 64 8.87 6.35 5.78
C GLU A 64 9.84 5.38 6.47
N PHE A 65 9.32 4.24 6.97
CA PHE A 65 10.10 3.18 7.59
C PHE A 65 10.49 2.05 6.63
N LEU A 66 10.13 2.14 5.33
CA LEU A 66 10.56 1.13 4.37
C LEU A 66 12.05 1.32 4.01
N PRO A 67 12.86 0.25 3.97
CA PRO A 67 14.25 0.32 3.52
C PRO A 67 14.37 0.85 2.09
N TRP A 68 15.45 1.59 1.83
CA TRP A 68 15.74 2.14 0.50
C TRP A 68 15.82 1.09 -0.61
N SER A 69 16.28 -0.13 -0.28
CA SER A 69 16.41 -1.26 -1.20
C SER A 69 15.08 -1.90 -1.60
N MET A 70 13.97 -1.54 -0.93
CA MET A 70 12.65 -2.13 -1.15
C MET A 70 12.18 -1.95 -2.60
N LYS A 71 11.79 -3.05 -3.24
CA LYS A 71 11.26 -3.06 -4.62
C LYS A 71 9.80 -3.49 -4.70
N ALA A 72 9.35 -4.36 -3.81
CA ALA A 72 7.98 -4.86 -3.86
C ALA A 72 7.33 -5.01 -2.48
N VAL A 73 6.14 -4.44 -2.33
CA VAL A 73 5.31 -4.57 -1.13
C VAL A 73 3.93 -5.09 -1.51
N TRP A 74 3.54 -6.23 -0.94
CA TRP A 74 2.27 -6.89 -1.19
C TRP A 74 1.55 -7.17 0.13
N MET A 75 0.52 -6.38 0.43
CA MET A 75 -0.23 -6.45 1.69
C MET A 75 -1.75 -6.49 1.47
N PHE A 76 -2.18 -7.11 0.37
CA PHE A 76 -3.58 -7.19 -0.04
C PHE A 76 -4.39 -8.26 0.72
N LEU A 77 -5.72 -8.20 0.63
CA LEU A 77 -6.67 -9.09 1.32
C LEU A 77 -6.54 -9.05 2.85
N ASN A 78 -6.43 -7.85 3.42
CA ASN A 78 -6.33 -7.62 4.84
C ASN A 78 -7.39 -6.60 5.30
N ALA A 79 -7.29 -6.16 6.56
CA ALA A 79 -8.11 -5.14 7.18
C ALA A 79 -7.27 -3.92 7.61
N LEU A 80 -6.18 -3.61 6.88
CA LEU A 80 -5.34 -2.43 7.12
C LEU A 80 -6.16 -1.15 7.03
N SER A 81 -5.88 -0.21 7.91
CA SER A 81 -6.65 1.03 8.08
C SER A 81 -5.74 2.24 8.20
N GLY A 82 -6.33 3.44 8.32
CA GLY A 82 -5.60 4.70 8.34
C GLY A 82 -5.40 5.29 6.94
N THR A 83 -4.41 6.17 6.82
CA THR A 83 -4.05 6.89 5.60
C THR A 83 -2.64 6.51 5.16
N ILE A 84 -2.33 6.70 3.88
CA ILE A 84 -0.99 6.48 3.34
C ILE A 84 -0.52 7.71 2.56
N GLN A 85 0.79 7.93 2.52
CA GLN A 85 1.44 8.96 1.71
C GLN A 85 2.34 8.30 0.69
N LEU A 86 1.99 8.38 -0.59
CA LEU A 86 2.74 7.72 -1.66
C LEU A 86 4.12 8.36 -1.88
N ALA A 87 4.31 9.62 -1.46
CA ALA A 87 5.58 10.33 -1.51
C ALA A 87 6.64 9.76 -0.56
N ASP A 88 6.22 9.02 0.47
CA ASP A 88 7.14 8.39 1.44
C ASP A 88 7.65 7.03 0.95
N LEU A 89 7.21 6.55 -0.23
CA LEU A 89 7.71 5.31 -0.81
C LEU A 89 9.19 5.46 -1.22
N PRO A 90 10.04 4.47 -0.91
CA PRO A 90 11.42 4.46 -1.38
C PRO A 90 11.53 4.54 -2.90
N GLU A 91 12.57 5.22 -3.40
CA GLU A 91 12.74 5.45 -4.85
C GLU A 91 12.89 4.17 -5.68
N LYS A 92 13.27 3.04 -5.06
CA LYS A 92 13.43 1.76 -5.75
C LYS A 92 12.14 0.93 -5.81
N VAL A 93 11.04 1.38 -5.22
CA VAL A 93 9.78 0.63 -5.23
C VAL A 93 9.20 0.54 -6.64
N GLU A 94 9.04 -0.67 -7.12
CA GLU A 94 8.49 -0.95 -8.45
C GLU A 94 7.05 -1.45 -8.39
N LYS A 95 6.69 -2.15 -7.31
CA LYS A 95 5.41 -2.85 -7.17
C LYS A 95 4.81 -2.61 -5.80
N LEU A 96 3.59 -2.08 -5.75
CA LEU A 96 2.82 -1.91 -4.53
C LEU A 96 1.40 -2.45 -4.73
N SER A 97 1.00 -3.42 -3.91
CA SER A 97 -0.39 -3.86 -3.84
C SER A 97 -0.91 -3.82 -2.41
N LEU A 98 -1.92 -2.99 -2.19
CA LEU A 98 -2.66 -2.86 -0.94
C LEU A 98 -4.15 -3.13 -1.16
N SER A 99 -4.52 -3.84 -2.22
CA SER A 99 -5.92 -4.02 -2.57
C SER A 99 -6.69 -4.85 -1.56
N CYS A 100 -8.02 -4.65 -1.51
CA CYS A 100 -8.89 -5.30 -0.54
C CYS A 100 -8.44 -5.02 0.91
N ASN A 101 -8.45 -3.75 1.30
CA ASN A 101 -8.16 -3.27 2.66
C ASN A 101 -9.19 -2.20 3.08
N GLN A 102 -8.97 -1.53 4.20
CA GLN A 102 -9.83 -0.47 4.73
C GLN A 102 -9.14 0.90 4.76
N LEU A 103 -8.12 1.11 3.94
CA LEU A 103 -7.36 2.37 3.88
C LEU A 103 -8.27 3.52 3.41
N THR A 104 -8.04 4.70 3.96
CA THR A 104 -8.87 5.90 3.79
C THR A 104 -8.01 7.11 3.41
N GLY A 105 -8.64 8.27 3.20
CA GLY A 105 -7.95 9.52 2.86
C GLY A 105 -7.83 9.76 1.36
N SER A 106 -7.17 10.86 1.01
CA SER A 106 -6.88 11.25 -0.38
C SER A 106 -5.50 10.77 -0.81
N LEU A 107 -5.39 10.33 -2.06
CA LEU A 107 -4.13 9.92 -2.66
C LEU A 107 -3.53 11.04 -3.50
N ASP A 108 -2.24 11.29 -3.33
CA ASP A 108 -1.44 12.13 -4.23
C ASP A 108 -0.57 11.24 -5.11
N LEU A 109 -0.93 11.11 -6.39
CA LEU A 109 -0.21 10.27 -7.33
C LEU A 109 1.05 10.96 -7.90
N ASP A 110 1.17 12.28 -7.78
CA ASP A 110 2.31 13.04 -8.28
C ASP A 110 3.59 12.73 -7.47
N GLY A 111 3.43 12.27 -6.23
CA GLY A 111 4.51 11.83 -5.35
C GLY A 111 4.99 10.40 -5.59
N LEU A 112 4.44 9.66 -6.56
CA LEU A 112 4.88 8.29 -6.81
C LEU A 112 6.32 8.25 -7.35
N PRO A 113 7.18 7.35 -6.84
CA PRO A 113 8.48 7.11 -7.42
C PRO A 113 8.39 6.75 -8.90
N VAL A 114 9.34 7.25 -9.70
CA VAL A 114 9.36 7.02 -11.15
C VAL A 114 9.49 5.54 -11.53
N THR A 115 10.03 4.74 -10.63
CA THR A 115 10.26 3.29 -10.75
C THR A 115 8.97 2.48 -10.61
N VAL A 116 7.90 3.04 -10.03
CA VAL A 116 6.63 2.32 -9.86
C VAL A 116 6.07 1.99 -11.24
N ARG A 117 5.84 0.69 -11.43
CA ARG A 117 5.29 0.10 -12.66
C ARG A 117 3.99 -0.65 -12.43
N GLU A 118 3.74 -1.09 -11.20
CA GLU A 118 2.50 -1.76 -10.80
C GLU A 118 2.01 -1.16 -9.48
N LEU A 119 0.82 -0.54 -9.51
CA LEU A 119 0.14 -0.01 -8.34
C LEU A 119 -1.29 -0.53 -8.30
N ASP A 120 -1.62 -1.28 -7.26
CA ASP A 120 -2.99 -1.76 -7.00
C ASP A 120 -3.45 -1.30 -5.61
N LEU A 121 -4.33 -0.31 -5.60
CA LEU A 121 -4.96 0.24 -4.40
C LEU A 121 -6.47 -0.04 -4.39
N SER A 122 -6.94 -0.89 -5.29
CA SER A 122 -8.37 -1.16 -5.49
C SER A 122 -9.03 -1.75 -4.25
N LYS A 123 -10.36 -1.58 -4.13
CA LYS A 123 -11.14 -2.12 -3.00
C LYS A 123 -10.62 -1.64 -1.64
N ASN A 124 -10.34 -0.34 -1.54
CA ASN A 124 -10.13 0.41 -0.31
C ASN A 124 -11.24 1.46 -0.14
N LYS A 125 -11.15 2.30 0.90
CA LYS A 125 -12.08 3.38 1.22
C LYS A 125 -11.48 4.77 0.94
N PHE A 126 -10.57 4.87 -0.03
CA PHE A 126 -9.98 6.14 -0.44
C PHE A 126 -11.03 7.11 -1.01
N THR A 127 -10.84 8.39 -0.74
CA THR A 127 -11.70 9.48 -1.20
C THR A 127 -10.99 10.30 -2.25
N ALA A 128 -11.69 10.69 -3.32
CA ALA A 128 -11.16 11.65 -4.28
C ALA A 128 -11.25 13.08 -3.70
N ASN A 129 -10.20 13.89 -3.89
CA ASN A 129 -10.31 15.33 -3.66
C ASN A 129 -10.78 16.01 -4.97
N PRO A 130 -12.04 16.50 -5.04
CA PRO A 130 -12.62 17.03 -6.28
C PRO A 130 -11.97 18.34 -6.75
N THR A 131 -11.23 19.07 -5.90
CA THR A 131 -10.64 20.38 -6.23
C THR A 131 -9.21 20.33 -6.74
N LYS A 132 -8.49 19.20 -6.60
CA LYS A 132 -7.08 19.07 -7.06
C LYS A 132 -6.93 18.51 -8.48
N GLY A 133 -8.04 18.32 -9.21
CA GLY A 133 -8.05 18.10 -10.67
C GLY A 133 -7.35 16.82 -11.20
N HIS A 134 -6.95 15.88 -10.34
CA HIS A 134 -6.06 14.77 -10.73
C HIS A 134 -6.66 13.36 -10.65
N LEU A 135 -7.98 13.24 -10.45
CA LEU A 135 -8.68 11.95 -10.59
C LEU A 135 -9.61 12.01 -11.81
N SER A 136 -9.06 11.70 -12.99
CA SER A 136 -9.91 11.32 -14.12
C SER A 136 -10.53 9.95 -13.83
N VAL A 137 -11.83 9.98 -13.56
CA VAL A 137 -12.64 8.77 -13.51
C VAL A 137 -12.77 8.22 -14.92
N VAL A 138 -11.94 7.26 -15.31
CA VAL A 138 -12.16 6.51 -16.56
C VAL A 138 -13.01 5.28 -16.23
N GLY A 139 -14.32 5.51 -16.13
CA GLY A 139 -15.34 4.47 -16.04
C GLY A 139 -16.38 4.71 -17.15
N TRP A 140 -16.83 3.65 -17.80
CA TRP A 140 -17.90 3.75 -18.79
C TRP A 140 -19.17 4.19 -18.05
N THR A 141 -19.64 5.40 -18.28
CA THR A 141 -21.01 5.77 -17.90
C THR A 141 -21.92 5.11 -18.94
N SER A 142 -22.77 4.17 -18.52
CA SER A 142 -24.00 3.92 -19.28
C SER A 142 -24.70 5.28 -19.37
N THR A 143 -24.96 5.76 -20.59
CA THR A 143 -25.59 7.06 -20.83
C THR A 143 -26.85 7.19 -19.98
N PRO A 144 -27.02 8.27 -19.18
CA PRO A 144 -28.27 8.47 -18.49
C PRO A 144 -29.35 8.84 -19.52
N VAL A 145 -30.51 8.19 -19.43
CA VAL A 145 -31.71 8.64 -20.15
C VAL A 145 -32.12 9.98 -19.55
N LEU A 146 -32.25 10.99 -20.42
CA LEU A 146 -32.58 12.37 -20.06
C LEU A 146 -33.95 12.40 -19.35
N GLY A 147 -33.97 12.54 -18.02
CA GLY A 147 -35.22 12.68 -17.26
C GLY A 147 -35.17 12.52 -15.74
N GLU A 148 -34.21 11.77 -15.18
CA GLU A 148 -34.21 11.46 -13.74
C GLU A 148 -32.88 11.78 -13.05
N ALA A 149 -32.61 13.06 -12.81
CA ALA A 149 -31.48 13.47 -11.99
C ALA A 149 -31.97 14.37 -10.86
N LYS A 150 -32.34 13.79 -9.72
CA LYS A 150 -32.45 14.56 -8.47
C LYS A 150 -31.74 13.98 -7.25
N ASN A 151 -31.35 12.71 -7.16
CA ASN A 151 -30.63 12.20 -5.96
C ASN A 151 -29.85 10.88 -6.19
N LEU A 152 -28.83 10.87 -7.05
CA LEU A 152 -27.95 9.69 -7.17
C LEU A 152 -26.46 10.08 -7.25
N PHE A 153 -25.93 10.67 -6.19
CA PHE A 153 -24.49 10.55 -5.92
C PHE A 153 -24.24 9.16 -5.35
N LYS A 154 -24.20 8.15 -6.22
CA LYS A 154 -23.61 6.85 -5.86
C LYS A 154 -22.09 7.06 -5.81
N PRO A 155 -21.41 6.69 -4.70
CA PRO A 155 -19.96 6.75 -4.67
C PRO A 155 -19.40 5.87 -5.80
N LEU A 156 -18.67 6.50 -6.71
CA LEU A 156 -17.95 5.82 -7.78
C LEU A 156 -16.78 5.06 -7.15
N VAL A 157 -16.91 3.73 -7.09
CA VAL A 157 -15.81 2.84 -6.72
C VAL A 157 -14.84 2.82 -7.90
N MET A 158 -13.77 3.59 -7.80
CA MET A 158 -12.65 3.58 -8.74
C MET A 158 -11.81 2.33 -8.49
N PHE A 159 -11.77 1.41 -9.45
CA PHE A 159 -10.75 0.36 -9.49
C PHE A 159 -9.43 1.00 -9.91
N LEU A 160 -8.65 1.50 -8.95
CA LEU A 160 -7.29 1.98 -9.19
C LEU A 160 -6.36 0.77 -9.35
N SER A 161 -6.39 0.16 -10.54
CA SER A 161 -5.30 -0.68 -11.02
C SER A 161 -4.57 0.09 -12.10
N TRP A 162 -3.33 0.47 -11.81
CA TRP A 162 -2.47 1.20 -12.72
C TRP A 162 -1.23 0.37 -13.06
N ARG A 163 -0.91 0.30 -14.36
CA ARG A 163 0.38 -0.14 -14.86
C ARG A 163 0.97 0.98 -15.69
N ARG A 164 2.27 1.26 -15.52
CA ARG A 164 2.97 2.21 -16.39
C ARG A 164 2.97 1.65 -17.82
N PRO A 165 2.42 2.38 -18.82
CA PRO A 165 2.55 1.96 -20.21
C PRO A 165 4.03 2.02 -20.59
N TYR A 166 4.53 0.92 -21.15
CA TYR A 166 5.92 0.79 -21.61
C TYR A 166 6.26 1.81 -22.69
#